data_AF-A0A0M3J7X4-F1
#
_entry.id   AF-A0A0M3J7X4-F1
#
_cell.length_a   1.000
_cell.length_b   1.000
_cell.length_c   1.000
_cell.angle_alpha   90.00
_cell.angle_beta   90.00
_cell.angle_gamma   90.00
#
_symmetry.space_group_name_H-M   'P 1'
#
loop_
_entity.id
_entity.type
_entity.pdbx_description
1 polymer ?
#
loop_
_entity_poly.entity_id
_entity_poly.type
_entity_poly.pdbx_seq_one_letter_code
_entity_poly.pdbx_strand_id
1 'polypeptide(L)'
;MTRSDVKKRLVKKASKMPNPIESLKCEYPTETLSGEPLSFSFMWGTHLDEKLFEWIFNLFVVNMRAFYELSQWGYDEQSKKQELSSTTSRFNFVLYEFLKSPIIFYYSRILFSSFEIQVEEKYQSQGIGSIMISMLESLGRK
;
A
#
# COMPACT_ATOMS: atom_id res chain seq x y z
N MET A 1 28.79 8.74 14.01
CA MET A 1 27.35 8.45 13.73
C MET A 1 27.11 6.98 13.97
N THR A 2 26.08 6.62 14.74
CA THR A 2 25.76 5.21 14.98
C THR A 2 25.08 4.60 13.75
N ARG A 3 25.12 3.27 13.61
CA ARG A 3 24.41 2.53 12.55
C ARG A 3 22.89 2.81 12.57
N SER A 4 22.34 3.12 13.75
CA SER A 4 20.93 3.50 13.94
C SER A 4 20.60 4.85 13.30
N ASP A 5 21.50 5.84 13.43
CA ASP A 5 21.30 7.18 12.86
C ASP A 5 21.29 7.16 11.33
N VAL A 6 22.12 6.29 10.74
CA VAL A 6 22.15 6.08 9.29
C VAL A 6 20.83 5.50 8.80
N LYS A 7 20.30 4.47 9.46
CA LYS A 7 19.00 3.85 9.11
C LYS A 7 17.85 4.85 9.20
N LYS A 8 17.77 5.62 10.30
CA LYS A 8 16.73 6.66 10.45
C LYS A 8 16.79 7.70 9.34
N ARG A 9 18.00 8.09 8.91
CA ARG A 9 18.17 9.06 7.82
C ARG A 9 17.74 8.49 6.47
N LEU A 10 18.01 7.20 6.21
CA LEU A 10 17.56 6.51 4.99
C LEU A 10 16.03 6.41 4.95
N VAL A 11 15.39 6.00 6.05
CA VAL A 11 13.92 5.94 6.16
C VAL A 11 13.30 7.32 5.92
N LYS A 12 13.86 8.38 6.52
CA LYS A 12 13.38 9.76 6.31
C LYS A 12 13.59 10.26 4.89
N LYS A 13 14.60 9.75 4.17
CA LYS A 13 14.83 10.07 2.76
C LYS A 13 13.80 9.36 1.88
N ALA A 14 13.60 8.05 2.10
CA ALA A 14 12.61 7.25 1.38
C ALA A 14 11.17 7.75 1.60
N SER A 15 10.81 8.15 2.83
CA SER A 15 9.46 8.65 3.15
C SER A 15 9.10 9.99 2.46
N LYS A 16 10.10 10.70 1.95
CA LYS A 16 9.95 11.95 1.19
C LYS A 16 9.98 11.74 -0.32
N MET A 17 10.31 10.54 -0.81
CA MET A 17 10.29 10.24 -2.23
C MET A 17 8.83 10.12 -2.70
N PRO A 18 8.45 10.77 -3.81
CA PRO A 18 7.12 10.60 -4.40
C PRO A 18 6.86 9.14 -4.82
N ASN A 19 7.86 8.54 -5.48
CA ASN A 19 7.84 7.13 -5.89
C ASN A 19 9.19 6.48 -5.53
N PRO A 20 9.31 5.86 -4.34
CA PRO A 20 10.56 5.24 -3.92
C PRO A 20 10.92 3.99 -4.75
N ILE A 21 9.93 3.31 -5.32
CA ILE A 21 10.14 2.11 -6.15
C ILE A 21 10.88 2.48 -7.44
N GLU A 22 10.42 3.51 -8.15
CA GLU A 22 11.12 4.03 -9.34
C GLU A 22 12.45 4.70 -8.96
N SER A 23 12.45 5.56 -7.94
CA SER A 23 13.63 6.33 -7.54
C SER A 23 14.81 5.45 -7.15
N LEU A 24 14.54 4.28 -6.55
CA LEU A 24 15.55 3.32 -6.10
C LEU A 24 15.77 2.18 -7.10
N LYS A 25 15.11 2.23 -8.27
CA LYS A 25 15.17 1.20 -9.31
C LYS A 25 14.94 -0.18 -8.70
N CYS A 26 13.83 -0.32 -7.98
CA CYS A 26 13.41 -1.59 -7.41
C CYS A 26 12.92 -2.49 -8.55
N GLU A 27 13.25 -3.77 -8.48
CA GLU A 27 12.81 -4.77 -9.44
C GLU A 27 11.48 -5.35 -8.98
N TYR A 28 10.53 -5.47 -9.90
CA TYR A 28 9.22 -6.04 -9.61
C TYR A 28 8.55 -6.60 -10.87
N PRO A 29 7.70 -7.63 -10.72
CA PRO A 29 6.89 -8.14 -11.83
C PRO A 29 5.96 -7.06 -12.40
N THR A 30 5.93 -6.95 -13.72
CA THR A 30 5.04 -6.03 -14.46
C THR A 30 3.78 -6.72 -14.99
N GLU A 31 3.61 -8.01 -14.70
CA GLU A 31 2.50 -8.82 -15.20
C GLU A 31 1.99 -9.77 -14.10
N THR A 32 0.71 -10.15 -14.17
CA THR A 32 0.12 -11.19 -13.30
C THR A 32 0.66 -12.58 -13.67
N LEU A 33 0.41 -13.58 -12.82
CA LEU A 33 0.72 -14.99 -13.16
C LEU A 33 -0.02 -15.46 -14.43
N SER A 34 -1.12 -14.82 -14.77
CA SER A 34 -1.92 -15.09 -15.97
C SER A 34 -1.43 -14.35 -17.21
N GLY A 35 -0.37 -13.54 -17.11
CA GLY A 35 0.23 -12.77 -18.21
C GLY A 35 -0.45 -11.43 -18.48
N GLU A 36 -1.17 -10.87 -17.51
CA GLU A 36 -1.90 -9.62 -17.69
C GLU A 36 -1.05 -8.43 -17.21
N PRO A 37 -0.97 -7.32 -17.97
CA PRO A 37 -0.12 -6.20 -17.63
C PRO A 37 -0.60 -5.45 -16.38
N LEU A 38 0.35 -5.12 -15.51
CA LEU A 38 0.16 -4.35 -14.29
C LEU A 38 0.81 -2.98 -14.42
N SER A 39 0.06 -1.96 -13.98
CA SER A 39 0.55 -0.60 -13.81
C SER A 39 0.60 -0.26 -12.33
N PHE A 40 1.60 0.52 -11.92
CA PHE A 40 1.79 0.90 -10.52
C PHE A 40 1.73 2.41 -10.39
N SER A 41 0.97 2.88 -9.41
CA SER A 41 0.86 4.31 -9.11
C SER A 41 1.15 4.57 -7.63
N PHE A 42 1.83 5.67 -7.35
CA PHE A 42 2.27 6.05 -6.01
C PHE A 42 1.68 7.40 -5.66
N MET A 43 0.95 7.47 -4.55
CA MET A 43 0.27 8.69 -4.14
C MET A 43 0.36 8.89 -2.64
N TRP A 44 0.41 10.15 -2.22
CA TRP A 44 0.27 10.49 -0.82
C TRP A 44 -1.21 10.48 -0.44
N GLY A 45 -1.52 10.13 0.82
CA GLY A 45 -2.91 10.16 1.31
C GLY A 45 -3.57 11.52 1.10
N THR A 46 -2.80 12.60 1.19
CA THR A 46 -3.26 13.98 0.96
C THR A 46 -3.62 14.30 -0.50
N HIS A 47 -3.26 13.45 -1.46
CA HIS A 47 -3.58 13.64 -2.87
C HIS A 47 -4.70 12.71 -3.35
N LEU A 48 -5.26 11.87 -2.45
CA LEU A 48 -6.42 11.07 -2.77
C LEU A 48 -7.63 11.99 -2.93
N ASP A 49 -8.37 11.82 -4.02
CA ASP A 49 -9.70 12.39 -4.12
C ASP A 49 -10.69 11.63 -3.22
N GLU A 50 -11.85 12.24 -2.98
CA GLU A 50 -12.86 11.69 -2.09
C GLU A 50 -13.36 10.31 -2.55
N LYS A 51 -13.53 10.11 -3.86
CA LYS A 51 -14.03 8.84 -4.43
C LYS A 51 -13.02 7.71 -4.22
N LEU A 52 -11.75 7.99 -4.46
CA LEU A 52 -10.67 7.03 -4.28
C LEU A 52 -10.47 6.70 -2.81
N PHE A 53 -10.54 7.70 -1.93
CA PHE A 53 -10.49 7.47 -0.49
C PHE A 53 -11.67 6.60 0.00
N GLU A 54 -12.89 6.90 -0.45
CA GLU A 54 -14.07 6.11 -0.13
C GLU A 54 -13.94 4.66 -0.62
N TRP A 55 -13.43 4.45 -1.84
CA TRP A 55 -13.15 3.11 -2.35
C TRP A 55 -12.12 2.36 -1.48
N ILE A 56 -11.00 2.99 -1.11
CA ILE A 56 -9.97 2.41 -0.23
C ILE A 56 -10.60 2.02 1.11
N PHE A 57 -11.37 2.94 1.70
CA PHE A 57 -12.00 2.72 2.99
C PHE A 57 -13.01 1.57 2.94
N ASN A 58 -13.86 1.54 1.92
CA ASN A 58 -14.84 0.48 1.73
C ASN A 58 -14.17 -0.88 1.52
N LEU A 59 -13.09 -0.94 0.73
CA LEU A 59 -12.34 -2.17 0.53
C LEU A 59 -11.72 -2.67 1.84
N PHE A 60 -11.16 -1.78 2.66
CA PHE A 60 -10.71 -2.14 4.02
C PHE A 60 -11.86 -2.70 4.85
N VAL A 61 -13.03 -2.03 4.88
CA VAL A 61 -14.16 -2.46 5.72
C VAL A 61 -14.65 -3.85 5.31
N VAL A 62 -14.83 -4.08 4.01
CA VAL A 62 -15.25 -5.38 3.47
C VAL A 62 -14.27 -6.48 3.86
N ASN A 63 -12.97 -6.22 3.72
CA ASN A 63 -11.95 -7.24 3.95
C ASN A 63 -11.63 -7.47 5.43
N MET A 64 -11.69 -6.43 6.27
CA MET A 64 -11.08 -6.44 7.61
C MET A 64 -12.05 -6.28 8.77
N ARG A 65 -13.24 -5.68 8.58
CA ARG A 65 -14.13 -5.33 9.71
C ARG A 65 -14.44 -6.53 10.60
N ALA A 66 -14.85 -7.65 10.00
CA ALA A 66 -15.19 -8.86 10.74
C ALA A 66 -13.99 -9.38 11.57
N PHE A 67 -12.78 -9.32 11.02
CA PHE A 67 -11.57 -9.73 11.74
C PHE A 67 -11.25 -8.78 12.91
N TYR A 68 -11.43 -7.48 12.73
CA TYR A 68 -11.24 -6.50 13.80
C TYR A 68 -12.26 -6.70 14.94
N GLU A 69 -13.54 -6.92 14.60
CA GLU A 69 -14.61 -7.18 15.58
C GLU A 69 -14.38 -8.48 16.37
N LEU A 70 -13.80 -9.51 15.74
CA LEU A 70 -13.41 -10.75 16.41
C LEU A 70 -12.11 -10.62 17.24
N SER A 71 -11.33 -9.56 17.02
CA SER A 71 -10.07 -9.33 17.71
C SER A 71 -10.24 -8.51 19.00
N GLN A 72 -9.21 -8.50 19.86
CA GLN A 72 -9.18 -7.65 21.05
C GLN A 72 -9.11 -6.14 20.75
N TRP A 73 -8.79 -5.77 19.51
CA TRP A 73 -8.68 -4.36 19.10
C TRP A 73 -10.04 -3.72 18.84
N GLY A 74 -11.05 -4.52 18.46
CA GLY A 74 -12.34 -4.02 18.00
C GLY A 74 -12.23 -3.21 16.70
N TYR A 75 -13.37 -2.76 16.18
CA TYR A 75 -13.43 -1.91 14.99
C TYR A 75 -13.92 -0.51 15.35
N ASP A 76 -13.12 0.51 15.02
CA ASP A 76 -13.48 1.93 15.13
C ASP A 76 -13.34 2.60 13.77
N GLU A 77 -14.49 2.97 13.20
CA GLU A 77 -14.59 3.61 11.90
C GLU A 77 -13.86 4.96 11.83
N GLN A 78 -14.04 5.81 12.86
CA GLN A 78 -13.45 7.14 12.88
C GLN A 78 -11.94 7.07 13.03
N SER A 79 -11.45 6.19 13.91
CA SER A 79 -10.03 5.96 14.10
C SER A 79 -9.36 5.47 12.81
N LYS A 80 -9.97 4.52 12.10
CA LYS A 80 -9.43 4.01 10.83
C LYS A 80 -9.49 5.05 9.71
N LYS A 81 -10.56 5.86 9.61
CA LYS A 81 -10.63 6.99 8.67
C LYS A 81 -9.49 7.99 8.91
N GLN A 82 -9.27 8.38 10.17
CA GLN A 82 -8.17 9.29 10.55
C GLN A 82 -6.79 8.70 10.28
N GLU A 83 -6.61 7.39 10.49
CA GLU A 83 -5.37 6.68 10.17
C GLU A 83 -5.06 6.75 8.67
N LEU A 84 -6.05 6.42 7.82
CA LEU A 84 -5.89 6.40 6.37
C LEU A 84 -5.70 7.82 5.80
N SER A 85 -6.43 8.81 6.33
CA SER A 85 -6.35 10.21 5.87
C SER A 85 -5.17 11.00 6.44
N SER A 86 -4.29 10.37 7.24
CA SER A 86 -3.15 11.06 7.85
C SER A 86 -2.18 11.63 6.80
N THR A 87 -1.53 12.76 7.10
CA THR A 87 -0.54 13.38 6.21
C THR A 87 0.72 12.53 6.01
N THR A 88 0.98 11.61 6.95
CA THR A 88 2.05 10.62 6.87
C THR A 88 1.68 9.39 6.05
N SER A 89 0.41 9.23 5.68
CA SER A 89 -0.08 8.10 4.91
C SER A 89 0.52 8.08 3.50
N ARG A 90 1.02 6.92 3.10
CA ARG A 90 1.49 6.66 1.75
C ARG A 90 0.69 5.50 1.18
N PHE A 91 0.16 5.71 -0.01
CA PHE A 91 -0.62 4.72 -0.72
C PHE A 91 0.12 4.31 -2.00
N ASN A 92 0.32 3.01 -2.16
CA ASN A 92 0.82 2.43 -3.39
C ASN A 92 -0.35 1.67 -4.02
N PHE A 93 -0.67 1.99 -5.25
CA PHE A 93 -1.74 1.38 -6.02
C PHE A 93 -1.16 0.44 -7.04
N VAL A 94 -1.79 -0.73 -7.16
CA VAL A 94 -1.68 -1.53 -8.38
C VAL A 94 -2.94 -1.28 -9.18
N LEU A 95 -2.75 -0.67 -10.34
CA LEU A 95 -3.76 -0.47 -11.35
C LEU A 95 -3.61 -1.57 -12.38
N TYR A 96 -4.71 -2.23 -12.70
CA TYR A 96 -4.73 -3.09 -13.87
C TYR A 96 -5.06 -2.25 -15.09
N GLU A 97 -4.15 -2.24 -16.04
CA GLU A 97 -4.13 -1.28 -17.15
C GLU A 97 -5.42 -1.34 -17.99
N PHE A 98 -6.02 -2.53 -18.10
CA PHE A 98 -7.26 -2.73 -18.86
C PHE A 98 -8.51 -2.14 -18.20
N LEU A 99 -8.53 -2.04 -16.86
CA LEU A 99 -9.73 -1.69 -16.10
C LEU A 99 -9.76 -0.22 -15.67
N LYS A 100 -8.61 0.48 -15.78
CA LYS A 100 -8.41 1.85 -15.28
C LYS A 100 -8.95 2.09 -13.87
N SER A 101 -9.04 1.02 -13.09
CA SER A 101 -9.65 0.99 -11.77
C SER A 101 -8.64 0.36 -10.81
N PRO A 102 -8.45 0.94 -9.61
CA PRO A 102 -7.55 0.37 -8.63
C PRO A 102 -8.04 -1.01 -8.22
N ILE A 103 -7.12 -1.98 -8.18
CA ILE A 103 -7.43 -3.37 -7.77
C ILE A 103 -6.90 -3.64 -6.37
N ILE A 104 -5.76 -3.01 -6.06
CA ILE A 104 -5.04 -3.15 -4.80
C ILE A 104 -4.66 -1.78 -4.30
N PHE A 105 -4.80 -1.59 -3.00
CA PHE A 105 -4.03 -0.56 -2.32
C PHE A 105 -3.13 -1.17 -1.26
N TYR A 106 -1.96 -0.59 -1.14
CA TYR A 106 -1.05 -0.78 -0.03
C TYR A 106 -0.92 0.52 0.74
N TYR A 107 -1.09 0.43 2.06
CA TYR A 107 -0.87 1.54 2.98
C TYR A 107 0.40 1.32 3.77
N SER A 108 1.21 2.36 3.93
CA SER A 108 2.28 2.36 4.93
C SER A 108 2.47 3.72 5.54
N ARG A 109 2.49 3.77 6.87
CA ARG A 109 2.75 4.99 7.63
C ARG A 109 4.25 5.30 7.74
N ILE A 110 5.09 4.28 7.87
CA ILE A 110 6.55 4.42 8.08
C ILE A 110 7.30 3.20 7.51
N LEU A 111 7.13 2.91 6.22
CA LEU A 111 7.76 1.80 5.46
C LEU A 111 7.60 0.36 6.00
N PHE A 112 7.45 0.09 7.31
CA PHE A 112 7.51 -1.25 7.90
C PHE A 112 6.77 -1.45 9.25
N SER A 113 6.22 -0.42 9.91
CA SER A 113 5.58 -0.60 11.25
C SER A 113 4.07 -0.87 11.21
N SER A 114 3.40 -0.40 10.17
CA SER A 114 1.95 -0.56 9.98
C SER A 114 1.74 -0.64 8.48
N PHE A 115 1.40 -1.83 8.00
CA PHE A 115 1.12 -2.06 6.60
C PHE A 115 -0.27 -2.66 6.44
N GLU A 116 -0.96 -2.21 5.41
CA GLU A 116 -2.24 -2.74 4.97
C GLU A 116 -2.05 -3.18 3.52
N ILE A 117 -2.38 -4.42 3.17
CA ILE A 117 -2.47 -4.88 1.78
C ILE A 117 -3.89 -5.33 1.58
N GLN A 118 -4.60 -4.64 0.69
CA GLN A 118 -6.01 -4.92 0.42
C GLN A 118 -6.20 -5.16 -1.07
N VAL A 119 -6.87 -6.26 -1.41
CA VAL A 119 -7.13 -6.71 -2.78
C VAL A 119 -8.62 -6.93 -2.93
N GLU A 120 -9.22 -6.40 -4.00
CA GLU A 120 -10.62 -6.72 -4.33
C GLU A 120 -10.81 -8.24 -4.53
N GLU A 121 -11.89 -8.78 -3.99
CA GLU A 121 -12.19 -10.22 -3.93
C GLU A 121 -11.96 -10.94 -5.27
N LYS A 122 -12.47 -10.38 -6.37
CA LYS A 122 -12.35 -10.96 -7.72
C LYS A 122 -10.90 -11.10 -8.24
N TYR A 123 -9.93 -10.41 -7.64
CA TYR A 123 -8.51 -10.49 -8.01
C TYR A 123 -7.63 -11.14 -6.94
N GLN A 124 -8.24 -11.65 -5.86
CA GLN A 124 -7.53 -12.45 -4.88
C GLN A 124 -7.09 -13.79 -5.49
N SER A 125 -6.05 -14.39 -4.92
CA SER A 125 -5.47 -15.68 -5.38
C SER A 125 -4.90 -15.69 -6.80
N GLN A 126 -4.67 -14.52 -7.42
CA GLN A 126 -4.04 -14.37 -8.74
C GLN A 126 -2.55 -13.97 -8.67
N GLY A 127 -1.93 -14.10 -7.50
CA GLY A 127 -0.50 -13.78 -7.27
C GLY A 127 -0.20 -12.29 -7.05
N ILE A 128 -1.19 -11.40 -7.17
CA ILE A 128 -0.95 -9.95 -7.08
C ILE A 128 -0.50 -9.52 -5.67
N GLY A 129 -1.01 -10.16 -4.61
CA GLY A 129 -0.52 -9.94 -3.25
C GLY A 129 0.97 -10.32 -3.10
N SER A 130 1.40 -11.40 -3.75
CA SER A 130 2.81 -11.82 -3.77
C SER A 130 3.70 -10.81 -4.49
N ILE A 131 3.24 -10.28 -5.63
CA ILE A 131 3.94 -9.22 -6.37
C ILE A 131 4.17 -8.00 -5.47
N MET A 132 3.14 -7.58 -4.72
CA MET A 132 3.25 -6.46 -3.78
C MET A 132 4.27 -6.71 -2.67
N ILE A 133 4.27 -7.91 -2.09
CA ILE A 133 5.27 -8.26 -1.08
C ILE A 133 6.68 -8.25 -1.69
N SER A 134 6.87 -8.80 -2.88
CA SER A 134 8.18 -8.78 -3.57
C SER A 134 8.67 -7.35 -3.86
N MET A 135 7.77 -6.43 -4.22
CA MET A 135 8.10 -5.00 -4.36
C MET A 135 8.60 -4.40 -3.04
N LEU A 136 7.91 -4.69 -1.94
CA LEU A 136 8.28 -4.18 -0.61
C LEU A 136 9.60 -4.76 -0.13
N GLU A 137 9.85 -6.04 -0.40
CA GLU A 137 11.14 -6.66 -0.13
C GLU A 137 12.24 -6.01 -0.97
N SER A 138 12.01 -5.75 -2.26
CA SER A 138 12.97 -5.03 -3.09
C SER A 138 13.24 -3.63 -2.55
N LEU A 139 12.22 -2.94 -2.05
CA LEU A 139 12.38 -1.62 -1.43
C LEU A 139 13.18 -1.69 -0.13
N GLY A 140 12.92 -2.70 0.72
CA GLY A 140 13.63 -2.91 1.97
C GLY A 140 15.11 -3.30 1.83
N ARG A 141 15.50 -3.82 0.66
CA ARG A 141 16.90 -4.15 0.33
C ARG A 141 17.75 -2.94 -0.08
N LYS A 142 17.13 -1.80 -0.39
CA LYS A 142 17.82 -0.57 -0.85
C LYS A 142 18.21 0.33 0.31
#